data_AF-A0A8J8PUA4-F1
#
_entry.id   AF-A0A8J8PUA4-F1
#
_cell.length_a   1.000
_cell.length_b   1.000
_cell.length_c   1.000
_cell.angle_alpha   90.00
_cell.angle_beta   90.00
_cell.angle_gamma   90.00
#
_symmetry.space_group_name_H-M   'P 1'
#
loop_
_entity.id
_entity.type
_entity.pdbx_description
1 polymer ?
#
loop_
_entity_poly.entity_id
_entity_poly.type
_entity_poly.pdbx_seq_one_letter_code
_entity_poly.pdbx_strand_id
1 'polypeptide(L)'
;MEEEELSGTARKIYYYLLRQKKAVGIRKIQKDLNLSSPSIVSYHIKRLMEEGLVKETEEGYVVAKIIVEDYVKFKNVVVPRSIFLSSFLLTSLLVLFYLILYHPFSAEIFSVVVIFIVTIFSVTDVVKKYRKLKV
;
A
#
# COMPACT_ATOMS: atom_id res chain seq x y z
N MET A 1 -25.29 -8.85 -0.38
CA MET A 1 -24.65 -7.78 0.42
C MET A 1 -23.44 -8.29 1.24
N GLU A 2 -22.87 -9.48 0.96
CA GLU A 2 -21.79 -10.08 1.78
C GLU A 2 -20.39 -10.07 1.13
N GLU A 3 -20.24 -9.63 -0.13
CA GLU A 3 -18.96 -9.73 -0.83
C GLU A 3 -17.91 -8.67 -0.42
N GLU A 4 -18.33 -7.55 0.18
CA GLU A 4 -17.40 -6.47 0.56
C GLU A 4 -16.69 -6.68 1.91
N GLU A 5 -17.34 -7.32 2.90
CA GLU A 5 -16.69 -7.62 4.19
C GLU A 5 -15.58 -8.68 4.08
N LEU A 6 -15.71 -9.59 3.11
CA LEU A 6 -14.75 -10.68 2.86
C LEU A 6 -13.39 -10.18 2.30
N SER A 7 -13.34 -8.97 1.73
CA SER A 7 -12.09 -8.35 1.27
C SER A 7 -11.25 -7.79 2.43
N GLY A 8 -11.91 -7.22 3.45
CA GLY A 8 -11.22 -6.62 4.60
C GLY A 8 -10.45 -7.64 5.45
N THR A 9 -11.03 -8.82 5.66
CA THR A 9 -10.43 -9.87 6.51
C THR A 9 -9.18 -10.49 5.88
N ALA A 10 -9.20 -10.78 4.58
CA ALA A 10 -8.00 -11.25 3.86
C ALA A 10 -6.85 -10.24 3.98
N ARG A 11 -7.15 -8.94 3.80
CA ARG A 11 -6.15 -7.86 3.93
C ARG A 11 -5.61 -7.74 5.35
N LYS A 12 -6.46 -7.88 6.38
CA LYS A 12 -6.04 -7.93 7.80
C LYS A 12 -5.09 -9.09 8.07
N ILE A 13 -5.40 -10.29 7.57
CA ILE A 13 -4.55 -11.48 7.71
C ILE A 13 -3.20 -11.28 7.01
N TYR A 14 -3.22 -10.76 5.78
CA TYR A 14 -2.00 -10.48 5.03
C TYR A 14 -1.08 -9.48 5.74
N TYR A 15 -1.59 -8.33 6.22
CA TYR A 15 -0.77 -7.37 6.97
C TYR A 15 -0.31 -7.90 8.33
N TYR A 16 -1.13 -8.72 8.98
CA TYR A 16 -0.71 -9.40 10.20
C TYR A 16 0.50 -10.28 9.91
N LEU A 17 0.45 -11.16 8.90
CA LEU A 17 1.57 -12.01 8.50
C LEU A 17 2.82 -11.20 8.09
N LEU A 18 2.63 -10.05 7.42
CA LEU A 18 3.72 -9.15 7.04
C LEU A 18 4.53 -8.62 8.24
N ARG A 19 3.87 -8.46 9.41
CA ARG A 19 4.51 -7.96 10.65
C ARG A 19 5.22 -9.06 11.43
N GLN A 20 5.03 -10.33 11.07
CA GLN A 20 5.59 -11.46 11.80
C GLN A 20 6.95 -11.84 11.24
N LYS A 21 7.92 -12.07 12.14
CA LYS A 21 9.28 -12.51 11.76
C LYS A 21 9.36 -14.01 11.44
N LYS A 22 8.33 -14.77 11.83
CA LYS A 22 8.26 -16.24 11.72
C LYS A 22 6.92 -16.66 11.12
N ALA A 23 6.87 -17.89 10.62
CA ALA A 23 5.62 -18.51 10.18
C ALA A 23 4.58 -18.52 11.30
N VAL A 24 3.31 -18.33 10.91
CA VAL A 24 2.20 -18.32 11.86
C VAL A 24 1.12 -19.30 11.45
N GLY A 25 0.70 -20.16 12.38
CA GLY A 25 -0.39 -21.10 12.17
C GLY A 25 -1.79 -20.47 12.31
N ILE A 26 -2.78 -21.12 11.69
CA ILE A 26 -4.18 -20.67 11.60
C ILE A 26 -4.77 -20.25 12.97
N ARG A 27 -4.57 -21.06 14.02
CA ARG A 27 -5.12 -20.77 15.36
C ARG A 27 -4.56 -19.50 15.97
N LYS A 28 -3.28 -19.21 15.74
CA LYS A 28 -2.65 -17.99 16.24
C LYS A 28 -3.14 -16.75 15.48
N ILE A 29 -3.29 -16.86 14.16
CA ILE A 29 -3.89 -15.81 13.33
C ILE A 29 -5.34 -15.53 13.80
N GLN A 30 -6.13 -16.58 14.01
CA GLN A 30 -7.52 -16.45 14.46
C GLN A 30 -7.62 -15.74 15.81
N LYS A 31 -6.80 -16.15 16.78
CA LYS A 31 -6.78 -15.55 18.13
C LYS A 31 -6.30 -14.10 18.09
N ASP A 32 -5.19 -13.81 17.41
CA ASP A 32 -4.59 -12.48 17.43
C ASP A 32 -5.42 -11.44 16.66
N LEU A 33 -6.23 -11.89 15.68
CA LEU A 33 -7.14 -11.03 14.91
C LEU A 33 -8.59 -11.09 15.42
N ASN A 34 -8.87 -11.79 16.52
CA ASN A 34 -10.22 -12.00 17.07
C ASN A 34 -11.25 -12.42 16.00
N LEU A 35 -10.85 -13.36 15.13
CA LEU A 35 -11.73 -13.85 14.07
C LEU A 35 -12.68 -14.92 14.62
N SER A 36 -13.90 -14.93 14.10
CA SER A 36 -15.01 -15.73 14.62
C SER A 36 -14.75 -17.24 14.56
N SER A 37 -13.94 -17.71 13.60
CA SER A 37 -13.59 -19.12 13.50
C SER A 37 -12.25 -19.37 12.77
N PRO A 38 -11.57 -20.49 13.06
CA PRO A 38 -10.39 -20.93 12.30
C PRO A 38 -10.69 -21.15 10.81
N SER A 39 -11.91 -21.55 10.48
CA SER A 39 -12.34 -21.80 9.09
C SER A 39 -12.34 -20.52 8.26
N ILE A 40 -12.71 -19.37 8.84
CA ILE A 40 -12.62 -18.06 8.17
C ILE A 40 -11.16 -17.73 7.83
N VAL A 41 -10.24 -18.02 8.74
CA VAL A 41 -8.79 -17.83 8.49
C VAL A 41 -8.32 -18.72 7.34
N SER A 42 -8.64 -20.02 7.38
CA SER A 42 -8.26 -20.96 6.32
C SER A 42 -8.81 -20.55 4.96
N TYR A 43 -10.06 -20.08 4.91
CA TYR A 43 -10.69 -19.58 3.68
C TYR A 43 -9.90 -18.41 3.07
N HIS A 44 -9.57 -17.40 3.87
CA HIS A 44 -8.82 -16.25 3.38
C HIS A 44 -7.35 -16.56 3.10
N ILE A 45 -6.70 -17.42 3.89
CA ILE A 45 -5.34 -17.91 3.63
C ILE A 45 -5.29 -18.60 2.27
N LYS A 46 -6.27 -19.49 1.98
CA LYS A 46 -6.35 -20.18 0.69
C LYS A 46 -6.43 -19.20 -0.47
N ARG A 47 -7.32 -18.20 -0.39
CA ARG A 47 -7.42 -17.14 -1.40
C ARG A 47 -6.11 -16.34 -1.54
N LEU A 48 -5.45 -15.98 -0.44
CA LEU A 48 -4.15 -15.30 -0.47
C LEU A 48 -3.03 -16.17 -1.08
N MET A 49 -3.12 -17.50 -0.96
CA MET A 49 -2.20 -18.43 -1.62
C MET A 49 -2.49 -18.53 -3.12
N GLU A 50 -3.77 -18.57 -3.53
CA GLU A 50 -4.20 -18.54 -4.94
C GLU A 50 -3.72 -17.25 -5.64
N GLU A 51 -3.72 -16.12 -4.93
CA GLU A 51 -3.17 -14.83 -5.39
C GLU A 51 -1.62 -14.76 -5.29
N GLY A 52 -0.95 -15.80 -4.78
CA GLY A 52 0.50 -15.88 -4.63
C GLY A 52 1.11 -14.96 -3.56
N LEU A 53 0.28 -14.45 -2.65
CA LEU A 53 0.67 -13.49 -1.61
C LEU A 53 1.23 -14.17 -0.36
N VAL A 54 0.71 -15.36 -0.06
CA VAL A 54 1.09 -16.17 1.11
C VAL A 54 1.57 -17.53 0.61
N LYS A 55 2.50 -18.14 1.35
CA LYS A 55 2.91 -19.53 1.15
C LYS A 55 2.83 -20.30 2.47
N GLU A 56 2.55 -21.58 2.34
CA GLU A 56 2.65 -22.53 3.44
C GLU A 56 4.11 -22.99 3.63
N THR A 57 4.46 -23.22 4.89
CA THR A 57 5.76 -23.74 5.34
C THR A 57 5.50 -24.76 6.45
N GLU A 58 6.51 -25.55 6.81
CA GLU A 58 6.38 -26.57 7.87
C GLU A 58 5.93 -25.98 9.22
N GLU A 59 6.26 -24.72 9.49
CA GLU A 59 5.94 -24.02 10.74
C GLU A 59 4.63 -23.17 10.67
N GLY A 60 3.99 -23.10 9.50
CA GLY A 60 2.76 -22.32 9.27
C GLY A 60 2.83 -21.44 8.02
N TYR A 61 2.18 -20.28 8.04
CA TYR A 61 2.05 -19.41 6.86
C TYR A 61 2.97 -18.19 6.93
N VAL A 62 3.58 -17.84 5.80
CA VAL A 62 4.42 -16.63 5.63
C VAL A 62 4.06 -15.89 4.36
N VAL A 63 4.39 -14.59 4.30
CA VAL A 63 4.21 -13.79 3.09
C VAL A 63 5.20 -14.26 2.01
N ALA A 64 4.67 -14.67 0.86
CA ALA A 64 5.44 -15.10 -0.30
C ALA A 64 5.80 -13.90 -1.21
N LYS A 65 4.84 -12.98 -1.39
CA LYS A 65 5.00 -11.80 -2.22
C LYS A 65 4.54 -10.58 -1.47
N ILE A 66 5.48 -9.65 -1.31
CA ILE A 66 5.22 -8.36 -0.71
C ILE A 66 4.54 -7.50 -1.78
N ILE A 67 3.20 -7.54 -1.85
CA ILE A 67 2.41 -6.47 -2.45
C ILE A 67 2.44 -5.31 -1.46
N VAL A 68 3.54 -4.60 -1.57
CA VAL A 68 3.65 -3.28 -1.02
C VAL A 68 3.28 -2.36 -2.18
N GLU A 69 1.99 -2.07 -2.26
CA GLU A 69 1.38 -1.35 -3.39
C GLU A 69 1.97 0.04 -3.61
N ASP A 70 2.56 0.64 -2.57
CA ASP A 70 2.94 2.05 -2.58
C ASP A 70 4.24 2.29 -1.81
N TYR A 71 5.34 1.58 -2.08
CA TYR A 71 6.61 1.98 -1.46
C TYR A 71 7.69 2.13 -2.52
N VAL A 72 8.31 3.31 -2.52
CA VAL A 72 9.46 3.63 -3.36
C VAL A 72 10.70 3.32 -2.52
N LYS A 73 11.59 2.46 -3.02
CA LYS A 73 12.89 2.24 -2.36
C LYS A 73 13.75 3.48 -2.59
N PHE A 74 14.02 4.23 -1.52
CA PHE A 74 15.04 5.29 -1.54
C PHE A 74 16.24 4.84 -0.71
N LYS A 75 17.30 4.42 -1.40
CA LYS A 75 18.52 3.80 -0.83
C LYS A 75 18.22 2.65 0.15
N ASN A 76 18.23 2.91 1.46
CA ASN A 76 18.06 1.91 2.53
C ASN A 76 16.75 2.05 3.32
N VAL A 77 15.85 2.97 2.94
CA VAL A 77 14.59 3.20 3.65
C VAL A 77 13.41 2.91 2.73
N VAL A 78 12.51 2.06 3.20
CA VAL A 78 11.26 1.70 2.52
C VAL A 78 10.20 2.71 2.97
N VAL A 79 10.01 3.77 2.17
CA VAL A 79 9.07 4.85 2.50
C VAL A 79 7.76 4.62 1.73
N PRO A 80 6.60 4.63 2.41
CA PRO A 80 5.32 4.68 1.73
C PRO A 80 5.32 5.86 0.75
N ARG A 81 5.08 5.58 -0.51
CA ARG A 81 5.00 6.53 -1.62
C ARG A 81 4.12 7.74 -1.30
N SER A 82 3.04 7.52 -0.56
CA SER A 82 2.16 8.58 -0.09
C SER A 82 2.89 9.59 0.80
N ILE A 83 3.82 9.13 1.65
CA ILE A 83 4.62 10.03 2.51
C ILE A 83 5.57 10.88 1.67
N PHE A 84 6.18 10.31 0.63
CA PHE A 84 7.03 11.07 -0.28
C PHE A 84 6.24 12.16 -1.01
N LEU A 85 5.07 11.80 -1.58
CA LEU A 85 4.22 12.75 -2.27
C LEU A 85 3.67 13.83 -1.33
N SER A 86 3.23 13.44 -0.12
CA SER A 86 2.76 14.40 0.89
C SER A 86 3.84 15.37 1.32
N SER A 87 5.08 14.90 1.53
CA SER A 87 6.22 15.78 1.88
C SER A 87 6.56 16.75 0.74
N PHE A 88 6.57 16.26 -0.50
CA PHE A 88 6.80 17.10 -1.69
C PHE A 88 5.71 18.16 -1.86
N LEU A 89 4.43 17.79 -1.74
CA LEU A 89 3.32 18.73 -1.88
C LEU A 89 3.31 19.77 -0.76
N LEU A 90 3.61 19.36 0.48
CA LEU A 90 3.66 20.28 1.63
C LEU A 90 4.79 21.29 1.48
N THR A 91 5.99 20.84 1.11
CA THR A 91 7.12 21.73 0.83
C THR A 91 6.84 22.66 -0.36
N SER A 92 6.27 22.12 -1.44
CA SER A 92 5.85 22.91 -2.61
C SER A 92 4.80 23.96 -2.25
N LEU A 93 3.86 23.66 -1.35
CA LEU A 93 2.83 24.60 -0.91
C LEU A 93 3.45 25.78 -0.15
N LEU A 94 4.43 25.53 0.72
CA LEU A 94 5.14 26.59 1.45
C LEU A 94 5.92 27.49 0.50
N VAL A 95 6.61 26.91 -0.48
CA VAL A 95 7.35 27.65 -1.52
C VAL A 95 6.39 28.47 -2.39
N LEU A 96 5.25 27.89 -2.78
CA LEU A 96 4.24 28.59 -3.56
C LEU A 96 3.64 29.76 -2.77
N PHE A 97 3.33 29.57 -1.48
CA PHE A 97 2.81 30.63 -0.62
C PHE A 97 3.80 31.80 -0.51
N TYR A 98 5.09 31.51 -0.37
CA TYR A 98 6.14 32.52 -0.39
C TYR A 98 6.21 33.24 -1.75
N LEU A 99 6.23 32.49 -2.87
CA LEU A 99 6.31 33.07 -4.22
C LEU A 99 5.11 33.94 -4.56
N ILE A 100 3.89 33.60 -4.13
CA ILE A 100 2.70 34.41 -4.37
C ILE A 100 2.85 35.80 -3.71
N LEU A 101 3.43 35.88 -2.52
CA LEU A 101 3.58 37.13 -1.78
C LEU A 101 4.67 38.04 -2.36
N TYR A 102 5.78 37.48 -2.84
CA TYR A 102 6.96 38.26 -3.24
C TYR A 102 7.22 38.29 -4.75
N HIS A 103 6.82 37.26 -5.50
CA HIS A 103 7.11 37.11 -6.93
C HIS A 103 5.97 36.41 -7.72
N PRO A 104 4.84 37.10 -7.97
CA PRO A 104 3.63 36.49 -8.55
C PRO A 104 3.85 35.77 -9.88
N PHE A 105 4.62 36.37 -10.81
CA PHE A 105 4.90 35.75 -12.11
C PHE A 105 5.67 34.43 -12.00
N SER A 106 6.61 34.33 -11.04
CA SER A 106 7.33 33.09 -10.80
C SER A 106 6.48 32.03 -10.08
N ALA A 107 5.47 32.46 -9.30
CA ALA A 107 4.52 31.54 -8.65
C ALA A 107 3.66 30.81 -9.68
N GLU A 108 3.21 31.50 -10.73
CA GLU A 108 2.45 30.90 -11.83
C GLU A 108 3.26 29.79 -12.52
N ILE A 109 4.48 30.10 -12.94
CA ILE A 109 5.38 29.13 -13.59
C ILE A 109 5.65 27.94 -12.67
N PHE A 110 5.95 28.20 -11.39
CA PHE A 110 6.21 27.15 -10.41
C PHE A 110 4.99 26.23 -10.21
N SER A 111 3.78 26.80 -10.11
CA SER A 111 2.55 26.03 -9.93
C SER A 111 2.28 25.10 -11.11
N VAL A 112 2.49 25.56 -12.36
CA VAL A 112 2.30 24.74 -13.57
C VAL A 112 3.27 23.57 -13.59
N VAL A 113 4.54 23.81 -13.25
CA VAL A 113 5.57 22.76 -13.19
C VAL A 113 5.21 21.70 -12.14
N VAL A 114 4.79 22.13 -10.95
CA VAL A 114 4.40 21.20 -9.86
C VAL A 114 3.19 20.37 -10.26
N ILE A 115 2.15 20.99 -10.81
CA ILE A 115 0.94 20.30 -11.28
C ILE A 115 1.31 19.28 -12.37
N PHE A 116 2.17 19.64 -13.31
CA PHE A 116 2.61 18.74 -14.37
C PHE A 116 3.31 17.49 -13.81
N ILE A 117 4.24 17.67 -12.86
CA ILE A 117 4.94 16.56 -12.19
C ILE A 117 3.95 15.65 -11.45
N VAL A 118 3.02 16.24 -10.70
CA VAL A 118 2.02 15.49 -9.93
C VAL A 118 1.08 14.71 -10.84
N THR A 119 0.64 15.31 -11.96
CA THR A 119 -0.20 14.65 -12.95
C THR A 119 0.51 13.46 -13.58
N ILE A 120 1.78 13.61 -13.99
CA ILE A 120 2.57 12.49 -14.53
C ILE A 120 2.66 11.36 -13.50
N PHE A 121 3.02 11.70 -12.26
CA PHE A 121 3.17 10.71 -11.21
C PHE A 121 1.86 9.96 -10.95
N SER A 122 0.75 10.67 -10.85
CA SER A 122 -0.59 10.10 -10.66
C SER A 122 -1.00 9.19 -11.83
N VAL A 123 -0.78 9.63 -13.07
CA VAL A 123 -1.07 8.82 -14.26
C VAL A 123 -0.25 7.53 -14.27
N THR A 124 1.04 7.59 -13.92
CA THR A 124 1.85 6.35 -13.85
C THR A 124 1.34 5.36 -12.80
N ASP A 125 0.65 5.84 -11.77
CA ASP A 125 0.14 5.02 -10.67
C ASP A 125 -1.15 4.35 -11.01
N VAL A 126 -2.04 5.15 -11.58
CA VAL A 126 -3.27 4.68 -12.19
C VAL A 126 -2.93 3.60 -13.23
N VAL A 127 -2.05 3.87 -14.19
CA VAL A 127 -1.67 2.90 -15.23
C VAL A 127 -1.08 1.62 -14.64
N LYS A 128 -0.17 1.71 -13.66
CA LYS A 128 0.40 0.53 -12.99
C LYS A 128 -0.66 -0.28 -12.25
N LYS A 129 -1.62 0.37 -11.59
CA LYS A 129 -2.71 -0.29 -10.87
C LYS A 129 -3.70 -0.95 -11.82
N TYR A 130 -4.10 -0.26 -12.88
CA TYR A 130 -4.98 -0.80 -13.92
C TYR A 130 -4.36 -2.00 -14.64
N ARG A 131 -3.04 -1.98 -14.91
CA ARG A 131 -2.34 -3.12 -15.55
C ARG A 131 -2.26 -4.35 -14.65
N LYS A 132 -2.23 -4.18 -13.33
CA LYS A 132 -2.25 -5.29 -12.36
C LYS A 132 -3.64 -5.92 -12.18
N LEU A 133 -4.71 -5.21 -12.51
CA LEU A 133 -6.10 -5.70 -12.43
C LEU A 133 -6.56 -6.46 -13.69
N LYS A 134 -5.82 -6.33 -14.79
CA LYS A 134 -6.12 -6.97 -16.08
C LYS A 134 -5.28 -8.22 -16.38
N VAL A 135 -4.44 -8.64 -15.43
CA VAL A 135 -3.68 -9.90 -15.41
C VAL A 135 -4.24 -10.75 -14.29
#